data_AF-A0A3D4ALH8-F1
#
_entry.id   AF-A0A3D4ALH8-F1
#
_cell.length_a   1.000
_cell.length_b   1.000
_cell.length_c   1.000
_cell.angle_alpha   90.00
_cell.angle_beta   90.00
_cell.angle_gamma   90.00
#
_symmetry.space_group_name_H-M   'P 1'
#
loop_
_entity.id
_entity.type
_entity.pdbx_description
1 polymer ?
#
loop_
_entity_poly.entity_id
_entity_poly.type
_entity_poly.pdbx_seq_one_letter_code
_entity_poly.pdbx_strand_id
1 'polypeptide(L)'
;MKHDVGQFDGENTDDASEIIERLTFLNTKDGLQQCMDDEDFYLDIVSTFVEDNVLDDMQTCYLGNDWGGYRVKVHALKSSSAYIGAEELRAKAKRMEDAAKQEDVEYINMNHHHLVAMYEELLRNITAVLPKRINLETSSQIKPFTIFVVDDSRLNRQVVVEVLSGKYNIREAGSGQEFFQQLDEGSMPDLVLLDVHMPRENGHDIIGRLKADERYVHIPVVFMTHDNELSTELQGFKEGAVDFITKPLNPALLMARINRILDLYYLQSRLQEEIQIKTQAILEKTRQMTIMFEQIIQALANTIDAKDKYTKGHSDRVSKYSVLIGKQMGYTEMQLLHLKYAALLHDIGKIGIPDEIINKNGPLTDEEFEVVKTHPVIGGDILKTITSVKDIYDGAMYHHEHYDGSGYPEGLRGKEIPEIARIINVADSYDAMTSRRSYREELSQEKVRCEMEKGLGVQFDPIIGSVMLQIIDDDFGFTLHE
;
A
#
# COMPACT_ATOMS: atom_id res chain seq x y z
N MET A 1 -14.37 -20.94 4.33
CA MET A 1 -15.07 -21.04 3.03
C MET A 1 -14.12 -20.49 1.98
N LYS A 2 -13.90 -21.24 0.90
CA LYS A 2 -13.02 -20.85 -0.20
C LYS A 2 -13.63 -19.65 -0.91
N HIS A 3 -12.93 -18.52 -0.92
CA HIS A 3 -13.24 -17.42 -1.83
C HIS A 3 -12.56 -17.74 -3.16
N ASP A 4 -13.38 -18.09 -4.15
CA ASP A 4 -12.98 -18.09 -5.54
C ASP A 4 -12.63 -16.65 -5.91
N VAL A 5 -11.34 -16.39 -6.10
CA VAL A 5 -10.85 -15.17 -6.73
C VAL A 5 -11.03 -15.42 -8.22
N GLY A 6 -12.16 -14.95 -8.77
CA GLY A 6 -12.34 -14.89 -10.21
C GLY A 6 -11.19 -14.09 -10.82
N GLN A 7 -10.43 -14.74 -11.70
CA GLN A 7 -9.46 -14.09 -12.57
C GLN A 7 -10.17 -12.93 -13.28
N PHE A 8 -9.65 -11.72 -13.09
CA PHE A 8 -9.98 -10.60 -13.95
C PHE A 8 -9.29 -10.87 -15.30
N ASP A 9 -10.09 -11.28 -16.29
CA ASP A 9 -9.68 -11.26 -17.68
C ASP A 9 -9.45 -9.79 -18.07
N GLY A 10 -8.19 -9.45 -18.31
CA GLY A 10 -7.77 -8.17 -18.85
C GLY A 10 -8.04 -8.10 -20.34
N GLU A 11 -9.30 -7.89 -20.74
CA GLU A 11 -9.64 -7.62 -22.13
C GLU A 11 -10.58 -6.41 -22.22
N ASN A 12 -10.18 -5.46 -23.08
CA ASN A 12 -10.77 -4.16 -23.41
C ASN A 12 -10.50 -2.99 -22.45
N THR A 13 -9.24 -2.56 -22.39
CA THR A 13 -8.91 -1.14 -22.24
C THR A 13 -8.67 -0.58 -23.65
N ASP A 14 -9.73 -0.40 -24.44
CA ASP A 14 -9.63 0.43 -25.66
C ASP A 14 -9.28 1.84 -25.19
N ASP A 15 -8.29 2.47 -25.85
CA ASP A 15 -7.89 3.85 -25.57
C ASP A 15 -9.08 4.80 -25.83
N ALA A 16 -9.20 5.88 -25.06
CA ALA A 16 -10.34 6.81 -25.16
C ALA A 16 -10.49 7.34 -26.59
N SER A 17 -9.36 7.64 -27.25
CA SER A 17 -9.33 8.07 -28.65
C SER A 17 -9.95 7.03 -29.60
N GLU A 18 -9.67 5.73 -29.40
CA GLU A 18 -10.15 4.66 -30.28
C GLU A 18 -11.66 4.46 -30.15
N ILE A 19 -12.21 4.64 -28.94
CA ILE A 19 -13.65 4.62 -28.70
C ILE A 19 -14.32 5.82 -29.37
N ILE A 20 -13.72 7.02 -29.27
CA ILE A 20 -14.24 8.25 -29.89
C ILE A 20 -14.27 8.15 -31.41
N GLU A 21 -13.24 7.56 -32.04
CA GLU A 21 -13.21 7.33 -33.50
C GLU A 21 -14.37 6.45 -33.99
N ARG A 22 -14.88 5.54 -33.14
CA ARG A 22 -16.01 4.65 -33.45
C ARG A 22 -17.37 5.34 -33.30
N LEU A 23 -17.46 6.52 -32.68
CA LEU A 23 -18.68 7.33 -32.55
C LEU A 23 -18.95 8.16 -33.82
N THR A 24 -18.88 7.54 -35.00
CA THR A 24 -18.94 8.23 -36.32
C THR A 24 -20.26 8.94 -36.61
N PHE A 25 -21.30 8.67 -35.83
CA PHE A 25 -22.64 9.27 -35.93
C PHE A 25 -22.82 10.51 -35.03
N LEU A 26 -21.79 10.88 -34.27
CA LEU A 26 -21.72 12.11 -33.50
C LEU A 26 -20.71 13.07 -34.13
N ASN A 27 -20.95 14.38 -34.03
CA ASN A 27 -19.91 15.38 -34.28
C ASN A 27 -18.99 15.44 -33.04
N THR A 28 -18.11 14.44 -32.93
CA THR A 28 -17.19 14.28 -31.79
C THR A 28 -16.24 15.46 -31.63
N LYS A 29 -15.89 16.14 -32.73
CA LYS A 29 -15.05 17.35 -32.69
C LYS A 29 -15.74 18.50 -31.95
N ASP A 30 -17.00 18.77 -32.27
CA ASP A 30 -17.76 19.81 -31.58
C ASP A 30 -18.06 19.42 -30.13
N GLY A 31 -18.34 18.13 -29.89
CA GLY A 31 -18.54 17.58 -28.54
C GLY A 31 -17.30 17.68 -27.65
N LEU A 32 -16.13 17.29 -28.15
CA LEU A 32 -14.83 17.44 -27.47
C LEU A 32 -14.53 18.90 -27.15
N GLN A 33 -14.83 19.83 -28.06
CA GLN A 33 -14.63 21.25 -27.80
C GLN A 33 -15.50 21.76 -26.63
N GLN A 34 -16.71 21.22 -26.44
CA GLN A 34 -17.52 21.51 -25.24
C GLN A 34 -16.94 20.91 -23.96
N CYS A 35 -16.06 19.93 -24.09
CA CYS A 35 -15.39 19.19 -23.01
C CYS A 35 -13.93 19.63 -22.82
N MET A 36 -13.54 20.79 -23.35
CA MET A 36 -12.15 21.31 -23.29
C MET A 36 -11.11 20.38 -23.93
N ASP A 37 -11.54 19.60 -24.94
CA ASP A 37 -10.74 18.60 -25.65
C ASP A 37 -10.22 17.45 -24.74
N ASP A 38 -10.90 17.20 -23.60
CA ASP A 38 -10.65 16.05 -22.72
C ASP A 38 -11.46 14.83 -23.19
N GLU A 39 -10.76 13.81 -23.69
CA GLU A 39 -11.35 12.62 -24.31
C GLU A 39 -12.05 11.69 -23.30
N ASP A 40 -11.45 11.49 -22.13
CA ASP A 40 -12.04 10.68 -21.06
C ASP A 40 -13.31 11.36 -20.52
N PHE A 41 -13.25 12.68 -20.33
CA PHE A 41 -14.41 13.46 -19.88
C PHE A 41 -15.53 13.50 -20.92
N TYR A 42 -15.20 13.57 -22.20
CA TYR A 42 -16.17 13.47 -23.27
C TYR A 42 -16.88 12.11 -23.28
N LEU A 43 -16.14 10.99 -23.13
CA LEU A 43 -16.74 9.66 -23.02
C LEU A 43 -17.65 9.52 -21.78
N ASP A 44 -17.28 10.14 -20.66
CA ASP A 44 -18.14 10.18 -19.46
C ASP A 44 -19.46 10.92 -19.69
N ILE A 45 -19.44 12.02 -20.43
CA ILE A 45 -20.65 12.76 -20.81
C ILE A 45 -21.51 11.91 -21.76
N VAL A 46 -20.89 11.24 -22.73
CA VAL A 46 -21.59 10.34 -23.66
C VAL A 46 -22.22 9.15 -22.91
N SER A 47 -21.52 8.58 -21.93
CA SER A 47 -22.07 7.52 -21.09
C SER A 47 -23.20 8.02 -20.19
N THR A 48 -23.06 9.22 -19.62
CA THR A 48 -24.10 9.84 -18.78
C THR A 48 -25.37 10.11 -19.59
N PHE A 49 -25.22 10.53 -20.85
CA PHE A 49 -26.36 10.70 -21.76
C PHE A 49 -27.14 9.41 -21.99
N VAL A 50 -26.48 8.24 -21.98
CA VAL A 50 -27.14 6.94 -22.11
C VAL A 50 -27.87 6.52 -20.84
N GLU A 51 -27.33 6.88 -19.68
CA GLU A 51 -27.93 6.60 -18.37
C GLU A 51 -29.09 7.56 -18.02
N ASP A 52 -29.25 8.66 -18.75
CA ASP A 52 -30.23 9.70 -18.45
C ASP A 52 -31.67 9.29 -18.84
N ASN A 53 -32.61 9.37 -17.89
CA ASN A 53 -33.99 8.91 -18.07
C ASN A 53 -34.94 9.96 -18.67
N VAL A 54 -34.40 10.90 -19.45
CA VAL A 54 -35.16 12.03 -20.05
C VAL A 54 -36.34 11.55 -20.91
N LEU A 55 -36.25 10.36 -21.50
CA LEU A 55 -37.32 9.79 -22.32
C LEU A 55 -38.59 9.51 -21.54
N ASP A 56 -38.49 8.79 -20.42
CA ASP A 56 -39.63 8.41 -19.59
C ASP A 56 -40.34 9.65 -19.01
N ASP A 57 -39.55 10.62 -18.55
CA ASP A 57 -40.04 11.90 -18.04
C ASP A 57 -40.78 12.69 -19.13
N MET A 58 -40.16 12.80 -20.31
CA MET A 58 -40.75 13.50 -21.45
C MET A 58 -42.05 12.82 -21.91
N GLN A 59 -42.08 11.49 -21.93
CA GLN A 59 -43.25 10.71 -22.35
C GLN A 59 -44.38 10.80 -21.32
N THR A 60 -44.05 10.86 -20.03
CA THR A 60 -45.02 11.11 -18.95
C THR A 60 -45.67 12.48 -19.11
N CYS A 61 -44.88 13.53 -19.35
CA CYS A 61 -45.43 14.87 -19.62
C CYS A 61 -46.32 14.91 -20.87
N TYR A 62 -45.91 14.23 -21.95
CA TYR A 62 -46.68 14.14 -23.20
C TYR A 62 -48.04 13.47 -22.99
N LEU A 63 -48.08 12.31 -22.33
CA LEU A 63 -49.33 11.60 -22.03
C LEU A 63 -50.23 12.37 -21.05
N GLY A 64 -49.62 13.13 -20.15
CA GLY A 64 -50.32 13.98 -19.18
C GLY A 64 -50.81 15.33 -19.73
N ASN A 65 -50.50 15.68 -20.98
CA ASN A 65 -50.70 17.01 -21.56
C ASN A 65 -50.06 18.16 -20.76
N ASP A 66 -48.97 17.89 -20.04
CA ASP A 66 -48.19 18.91 -19.32
C ASP A 66 -47.15 19.53 -20.26
N TRP A 67 -47.58 20.51 -21.05
CA TRP A 67 -46.71 21.18 -22.03
C TRP A 67 -45.61 22.04 -21.39
N GLY A 68 -45.82 22.50 -20.16
CA GLY A 68 -44.83 23.23 -19.38
C GLY A 68 -43.67 22.34 -18.96
N GLY A 69 -43.97 21.19 -18.34
CA GLY A 69 -42.98 20.16 -18.02
C GLY A 69 -42.33 19.55 -19.25
N TYR A 70 -43.12 19.29 -20.30
CA TYR A 70 -42.63 18.78 -21.59
C TYR A 70 -41.54 19.70 -22.17
N ARG A 71 -41.77 21.02 -22.16
CA ARG A 71 -40.78 22.00 -22.63
C ARG A 71 -39.48 21.94 -21.86
N VAL A 72 -39.53 21.76 -20.53
CA VAL A 72 -38.32 21.64 -19.69
C VAL A 72 -37.53 20.39 -20.05
N LYS A 73 -38.19 19.24 -20.19
CA LYS A 73 -37.54 17.98 -20.54
C LYS A 73 -36.95 18.00 -21.96
N VAL A 74 -37.65 18.59 -22.93
CA VAL A 74 -37.12 18.79 -24.29
C VAL A 74 -35.96 19.79 -24.32
N HIS A 75 -35.98 20.83 -23.47
CA HIS A 75 -34.86 21.75 -23.32
C HIS A 75 -33.61 21.06 -22.75
N ALA A 76 -33.79 20.18 -21.75
CA ALA A 76 -32.73 19.34 -21.21
C ALA A 76 -32.14 18.44 -22.29
N LEU A 77 -32.99 17.73 -23.05
CA LEU A 77 -32.59 16.88 -24.17
C LEU A 77 -31.81 17.64 -25.24
N LYS A 78 -32.30 18.83 -25.64
CA LYS A 78 -31.61 19.70 -26.61
C LYS A 78 -30.21 20.08 -26.13
N SER A 79 -30.10 20.39 -24.84
CA SER A 79 -28.85 20.84 -24.24
C SER A 79 -27.86 19.69 -24.13
N SER A 80 -28.27 18.53 -23.60
CA SER A 80 -27.41 17.35 -23.48
C SER A 80 -26.96 16.82 -24.85
N SER A 81 -27.85 16.85 -25.85
CA SER A 81 -27.52 16.51 -27.26
C SER A 81 -26.41 17.40 -27.85
N ALA A 82 -26.28 18.65 -27.39
CA ALA A 82 -25.22 19.54 -27.86
C ALA A 82 -23.84 19.11 -27.34
N TYR A 83 -23.75 18.63 -26.11
CA TYR A 83 -22.48 18.23 -25.47
C TYR A 83 -21.91 16.93 -26.07
N ILE A 84 -22.78 16.02 -26.51
CA ILE A 84 -22.35 14.79 -27.18
C ILE A 84 -22.19 14.97 -28.71
N GLY A 85 -22.41 16.16 -29.26
CA GLY A 85 -22.32 16.38 -30.72
C GLY A 85 -23.46 15.74 -31.54
N ALA A 86 -24.62 15.46 -30.94
CA ALA A 86 -25.79 14.87 -31.62
C ALA A 86 -26.63 15.96 -32.32
N GLU A 87 -26.13 16.49 -33.44
CA GLU A 87 -26.70 17.65 -34.13
C GLU A 87 -28.16 17.45 -34.60
N GLU A 88 -28.47 16.31 -35.18
CA GLU A 88 -29.82 16.03 -35.72
C GLU A 88 -30.86 15.98 -34.60
N LEU A 89 -30.54 15.29 -33.51
CA LEU A 89 -31.38 15.20 -32.33
C LEU A 89 -31.55 16.57 -31.67
N ARG A 90 -30.46 17.33 -31.52
CA ARG A 90 -30.48 18.71 -31.01
C ARG A 90 -31.39 19.60 -31.85
N ALA A 91 -31.28 19.54 -33.18
CA ALA A 91 -32.08 20.34 -34.09
C ALA A 91 -33.58 19.97 -34.00
N LYS A 92 -33.90 18.67 -33.85
CA LYS A 92 -35.27 18.21 -33.66
C LYS A 92 -35.84 18.64 -32.31
N ALA A 93 -35.08 18.46 -31.23
CA ALA A 93 -35.45 18.88 -29.88
C ALA A 93 -35.71 20.40 -29.82
N LYS A 94 -34.89 21.22 -30.49
CA LYS A 94 -35.14 22.66 -30.60
C LYS A 94 -36.49 22.99 -31.24
N ARG A 95 -36.86 22.33 -32.34
CA ARG A 95 -38.18 22.56 -32.99
C ARG A 95 -39.34 22.12 -32.09
N MET A 96 -39.16 21.05 -31.32
CA MET A 96 -40.16 20.56 -30.36
C MET A 96 -40.31 21.51 -29.17
N GLU A 97 -39.21 22.09 -28.68
CA GLU A 97 -39.22 23.12 -27.63
C GLU A 97 -39.91 24.40 -28.12
N ASP A 98 -39.62 24.85 -29.34
CA ASP A 98 -40.24 26.02 -29.95
C ASP A 98 -41.76 25.80 -30.14
N ALA A 99 -42.19 24.61 -30.56
CA ALA A 99 -43.59 24.23 -30.65
C ALA A 99 -44.28 24.21 -29.27
N ALA A 100 -43.62 23.66 -28.24
CA ALA A 100 -44.13 23.69 -26.87
C ALA A 100 -44.22 25.12 -26.30
N LYS A 101 -43.32 26.02 -26.71
CA LYS A 101 -43.37 27.44 -26.34
C LYS A 101 -44.52 28.19 -27.03
N GLN A 102 -44.91 27.77 -28.23
CA GLN A 102 -46.02 28.34 -29.00
C GLN A 102 -47.35 27.62 -28.77
N GLU A 103 -47.37 26.61 -27.89
CA GLU A 103 -48.53 25.73 -27.65
C GLU A 103 -49.08 25.06 -28.92
N ASP A 104 -48.21 24.77 -29.89
CA ASP A 104 -48.56 24.07 -31.13
C ASP A 104 -48.65 22.56 -30.89
N VAL A 105 -49.75 22.14 -30.26
CA VAL A 105 -50.03 20.74 -29.88
C VAL A 105 -50.15 19.83 -31.10
N GLU A 106 -50.64 20.34 -32.24
CA GLU A 106 -50.76 19.57 -33.48
C GLU A 106 -49.37 19.18 -33.99
N TYR A 107 -48.43 20.13 -34.02
CA TYR A 107 -47.05 19.85 -34.39
C TYR A 107 -46.38 18.86 -33.43
N ILE A 108 -46.59 19.02 -32.12
CA ILE A 108 -46.00 18.12 -31.11
C ILE A 108 -46.51 16.69 -31.30
N ASN A 109 -47.83 16.49 -31.45
CA ASN A 109 -48.42 15.15 -31.64
C ASN A 109 -47.93 14.47 -32.93
N MET A 110 -47.75 15.23 -34.01
CA MET A 110 -47.22 14.70 -35.27
C MET A 110 -45.74 14.33 -35.21
N ASN A 111 -44.97 14.89 -34.28
CA ASN A 111 -43.50 14.79 -34.28
C ASN A 111 -42.89 14.15 -33.04
N HIS A 112 -43.66 13.96 -31.96
CA HIS A 112 -43.19 13.39 -30.70
C HIS A 112 -42.62 11.98 -30.91
N HIS A 113 -43.35 11.10 -31.58
CA HIS A 113 -42.90 9.74 -31.88
C HIS A 113 -41.61 9.70 -32.71
N HIS A 114 -41.41 10.67 -33.60
CA HIS A 114 -40.17 10.78 -34.37
C HIS A 114 -39.00 11.23 -33.50
N LEU A 115 -39.20 12.16 -32.56
CA LEU A 115 -38.18 12.56 -31.60
C LEU A 115 -37.76 11.37 -30.71
N VAL A 116 -38.75 10.63 -30.20
CA VAL A 116 -38.54 9.41 -29.38
C VAL A 116 -37.73 8.38 -30.17
N ALA A 117 -38.14 8.07 -31.40
CA ALA A 117 -37.44 7.09 -32.23
C ALA A 117 -35.98 7.48 -32.51
N MET A 118 -35.72 8.77 -32.81
CA MET A 118 -34.36 9.28 -33.02
C MET A 118 -33.52 9.17 -31.75
N TYR A 119 -34.10 9.46 -30.59
CA TYR A 119 -33.40 9.34 -29.30
C TYR A 119 -33.04 7.89 -28.99
N GLU A 120 -34.00 6.97 -29.10
CA GLU A 120 -33.76 5.54 -28.84
C GLU A 120 -32.75 4.92 -29.81
N GLU A 121 -32.77 5.33 -31.09
CA GLU A 121 -31.78 4.89 -32.07
C GLU A 121 -30.38 5.37 -31.71
N LEU A 122 -30.26 6.64 -31.31
CA LEU A 122 -28.99 7.19 -30.85
C LEU A 122 -28.48 6.45 -29.60
N LEU A 123 -29.34 6.19 -28.62
CA LEU A 123 -28.98 5.42 -27.42
C LEU A 123 -28.46 4.02 -27.74
N ARG A 124 -29.14 3.30 -28.65
CA ARG A 124 -28.70 1.97 -29.11
C ARG A 124 -27.32 2.04 -29.76
N ASN A 125 -27.10 3.03 -30.61
CA ASN A 125 -25.84 3.20 -31.33
C ASN A 125 -24.68 3.55 -30.38
N ILE A 126 -24.91 4.44 -29.40
CA ILE A 126 -23.90 4.79 -28.38
C ILE A 126 -23.57 3.58 -27.50
N THR A 127 -24.60 2.86 -27.01
CA THR A 127 -24.42 1.71 -26.11
C THR A 127 -23.65 0.57 -26.76
N ALA A 128 -23.76 0.42 -28.09
CA ALA A 128 -23.01 -0.59 -28.85
C ALA A 128 -21.51 -0.29 -28.98
N VAL A 129 -21.10 0.97 -28.79
CA VAL A 129 -19.72 1.43 -28.93
C VAL A 129 -19.03 1.58 -27.58
N LEU A 130 -19.73 2.06 -26.55
CA LEU A 130 -19.15 2.27 -25.22
C LEU A 130 -18.74 0.94 -24.56
N PRO A 131 -17.57 0.90 -23.88
CA PRO A 131 -17.19 -0.25 -23.07
C PRO A 131 -18.20 -0.45 -21.94
N LYS A 132 -18.44 -1.71 -21.56
CA LYS A 132 -19.25 -2.00 -20.36
C LYS A 132 -18.53 -1.39 -19.16
N ARG A 133 -19.07 -0.30 -18.60
CA ARG A 133 -18.60 0.24 -17.33
C ARG A 133 -18.57 -0.90 -16.30
N ILE A 134 -17.49 -0.96 -15.52
CA ILE A 134 -17.47 -1.75 -14.30
C ILE A 134 -18.55 -1.14 -13.41
N ASN A 135 -19.73 -1.75 -13.42
CA ASN A 135 -20.83 -1.32 -12.59
C ASN A 135 -20.44 -1.61 -11.13
N LEU A 136 -19.98 -0.58 -10.42
CA LEU A 136 -19.75 -0.62 -8.97
C LEU A 136 -21.03 -1.01 -8.20
N GLU A 137 -22.19 -0.98 -8.86
CA GLU A 137 -23.47 -1.52 -8.37
C GLU A 137 -23.47 -3.03 -8.09
N THR A 138 -22.50 -3.81 -8.59
CA THR A 138 -22.45 -5.27 -8.32
C THR A 138 -22.01 -5.63 -6.90
N SER A 139 -21.69 -4.64 -6.07
CA SER A 139 -21.53 -4.80 -4.62
C SER A 139 -22.82 -4.40 -3.91
N SER A 140 -23.73 -5.34 -3.71
CA SER A 140 -24.88 -5.19 -2.81
C SER A 140 -24.41 -4.65 -1.44
N GLN A 141 -24.86 -3.44 -1.07
CA GLN A 141 -24.62 -2.69 0.19
C GLN A 141 -23.69 -1.45 0.11
N ILE A 142 -23.78 -0.60 -0.92
CA ILE A 142 -23.23 0.77 -0.83
C ILE A 142 -24.33 1.69 -0.25
N LYS A 143 -24.05 2.31 0.92
CA LYS A 143 -24.89 3.40 1.44
C LYS A 143 -24.85 4.55 0.42
N PRO A 144 -26.00 5.14 0.03
CA PRO A 144 -25.98 6.23 -0.94
C PRO A 144 -25.14 7.40 -0.41
N PHE A 145 -24.20 7.89 -1.24
CA PHE A 145 -23.35 9.02 -0.91
C PHE A 145 -24.21 10.24 -0.55
N THR A 146 -23.76 11.03 0.42
CA THR A 146 -24.42 12.22 0.92
C THR A 146 -23.75 13.45 0.33
N ILE A 147 -24.49 14.21 -0.49
CA ILE A 147 -24.01 15.44 -1.11
C ILE A 147 -24.68 16.62 -0.41
N PHE A 148 -23.87 17.56 0.06
CA PHE A 148 -24.35 18.82 0.59
C PHE A 148 -24.35 19.89 -0.50
N VAL A 149 -25.43 20.64 -0.59
CA VAL A 149 -25.62 21.72 -1.56
C VAL A 149 -25.81 23.01 -0.79
N VAL A 150 -24.81 23.88 -0.86
CA VAL A 150 -24.77 25.15 -0.13
C VAL A 150 -24.86 26.29 -1.13
N ASP A 151 -26.03 26.90 -1.25
CA ASP A 151 -26.31 27.97 -2.22
C ASP A 151 -27.45 28.83 -1.67
N ASP A 152 -27.38 30.15 -1.74
CA ASP A 152 -28.44 31.04 -1.23
C ASP A 152 -29.72 31.01 -2.11
N SER A 153 -29.55 30.73 -3.41
CA SER A 153 -30.62 30.59 -4.38
C SER A 153 -31.35 29.26 -4.22
N ARG A 154 -32.60 29.34 -3.75
CA ARG A 154 -33.50 28.19 -3.66
C ARG A 154 -33.70 27.48 -5.01
N LEU A 155 -33.69 28.22 -6.11
CA LEU A 155 -33.89 27.66 -7.44
C LEU A 155 -32.70 26.78 -7.86
N ASN A 156 -31.47 27.19 -7.57
CA ASN A 156 -30.27 26.38 -7.84
C ASN A 156 -30.28 25.09 -7.02
N ARG A 157 -30.60 25.16 -5.73
CA ARG A 157 -30.70 23.97 -4.88
C ARG A 157 -31.77 23.00 -5.38
N GLN A 158 -32.92 23.50 -5.82
CA GLN A 158 -33.98 22.67 -6.39
C GLN A 158 -33.53 21.93 -7.65
N VAL A 159 -32.80 22.58 -8.56
CA VAL A 159 -32.24 21.91 -9.75
C VAL A 159 -31.29 20.79 -9.33
N VAL A 160 -30.38 21.05 -8.39
CA VAL A 160 -29.44 20.03 -7.91
C VAL A 160 -30.17 18.85 -7.27
N VAL A 161 -31.18 19.11 -6.45
CA VAL A 161 -32.01 18.06 -5.82
C VAL A 161 -32.76 17.25 -6.87
N GLU A 162 -33.38 17.89 -7.86
CA GLU A 162 -34.12 17.20 -8.92
C GLU A 162 -33.20 16.26 -9.71
N VAL A 163 -31.99 16.72 -10.03
CA VAL A 163 -31.02 15.98 -10.83
C VAL A 163 -30.37 14.82 -10.05
N LEU A 164 -29.96 15.06 -8.79
CA LEU A 164 -29.11 14.12 -8.05
C LEU A 164 -29.88 13.18 -7.10
N SER A 165 -31.10 13.52 -6.69
CA SER A 165 -31.85 12.74 -5.68
C SER A 165 -32.19 11.30 -6.09
N GLY A 166 -32.15 10.99 -7.39
CA GLY A 166 -32.35 9.63 -7.89
C GLY A 166 -31.21 8.66 -7.53
N LYS A 167 -29.98 9.15 -7.34
CA LYS A 167 -28.79 8.33 -7.02
C LYS A 167 -28.15 8.64 -5.65
N TYR A 168 -28.33 9.86 -5.14
CA TYR A 168 -27.60 10.35 -3.96
C TYR A 168 -28.52 10.93 -2.87
N ASN A 169 -28.05 10.91 -1.63
CA ASN A 169 -28.72 11.58 -0.52
C ASN A 169 -28.34 13.07 -0.54
N ILE A 170 -29.30 13.95 -0.82
CA ILE A 170 -29.02 15.39 -0.90
C ILE A 170 -29.39 16.09 0.40
N ARG A 171 -28.50 16.95 0.88
CA ARG A 171 -28.72 17.87 2.00
C ARG A 171 -28.58 19.30 1.50
N GLU A 172 -29.56 20.13 1.82
CA GLU A 172 -29.57 21.54 1.41
C GLU A 172 -29.15 22.44 2.57
N ALA A 173 -28.41 23.50 2.26
CA ALA A 173 -28.20 24.63 3.15
C ALA A 173 -28.28 25.93 2.34
N GLY A 174 -29.04 26.91 2.83
CA GLY A 174 -29.15 28.25 2.24
C GLY A 174 -28.04 29.20 2.67
N SER A 175 -27.14 28.78 3.57
CA SER A 175 -26.02 29.58 4.06
C SER A 175 -24.92 28.70 4.66
N GLY A 176 -23.70 29.23 4.77
CA GLY A 176 -22.59 28.55 5.45
C GLY A 176 -22.89 28.25 6.93
N GLN A 177 -23.61 29.12 7.64
CA GLN A 177 -24.03 28.86 9.03
C GLN A 177 -24.91 27.63 9.16
N GLU A 178 -25.93 27.51 8.30
CA GLU A 178 -26.81 26.34 8.26
C GLU A 178 -26.04 25.07 7.89
N PHE A 179 -25.09 25.18 6.96
CA PHE A 179 -24.21 24.08 6.58
C PHE A 179 -23.38 23.57 7.76
N PHE A 180 -22.63 24.44 8.44
CA PHE A 180 -21.80 24.04 9.59
C PHE A 180 -22.63 23.53 10.77
N GLN A 181 -23.83 24.08 11.00
CA GLN A 181 -24.75 23.55 12.00
C GLN A 181 -25.11 22.08 11.72
N GLN A 182 -25.43 21.75 10.46
CA GLN A 182 -25.74 20.38 10.07
C GLN A 182 -24.53 19.44 10.18
N LEU A 183 -23.30 19.94 9.93
CA LEU A 183 -22.07 19.17 10.17
C LEU A 183 -21.89 18.83 11.65
N ASP A 184 -22.10 19.82 12.53
CA ASP A 184 -21.98 19.65 13.98
C ASP A 184 -23.05 18.70 14.56
N GLU A 185 -24.23 18.63 13.94
CA GLU A 185 -25.30 17.68 14.25
C GLU A 185 -24.98 16.23 13.78
N GLY A 186 -23.81 16.01 13.15
CA GLY A 186 -23.29 14.69 12.78
C GLY A 186 -23.58 14.25 11.35
N SER A 187 -24.07 15.14 10.49
CA SER A 187 -24.31 14.83 9.08
C SER A 187 -23.06 15.08 8.24
N MET A 188 -22.22 14.05 8.08
CA MET A 188 -20.99 14.14 7.27
C MET A 188 -21.28 14.00 5.76
N PRO A 189 -20.84 14.97 4.92
CA PRO A 189 -20.88 14.86 3.46
C PRO A 189 -19.78 13.96 2.90
N ASP A 190 -20.11 13.30 1.81
CA ASP A 190 -19.15 12.68 0.89
C ASP A 190 -18.69 13.66 -0.20
N LEU A 191 -19.47 14.72 -0.47
CA LEU A 191 -19.16 15.82 -1.39
C LEU A 191 -19.92 17.08 -0.97
N VAL A 192 -19.32 18.25 -1.16
CA VAL A 192 -19.98 19.55 -0.98
C VAL A 192 -20.00 20.30 -2.31
N LEU A 193 -21.20 20.65 -2.80
CA LEU A 193 -21.41 21.63 -3.84
C LEU A 193 -21.62 22.99 -3.19
N LEU A 194 -20.73 23.94 -3.46
CA LEU A 194 -20.66 25.19 -2.73
C LEU A 194 -20.76 26.37 -3.69
N ASP A 195 -21.72 27.25 -3.48
CA ASP A 195 -21.77 28.52 -4.19
C ASP A 195 -20.61 29.43 -3.78
N VAL A 196 -20.00 30.08 -4.77
CA VAL A 196 -18.92 31.05 -4.52
C VAL A 196 -19.47 32.35 -3.93
N HIS A 197 -20.59 32.85 -4.46
CA HIS A 197 -21.06 34.22 -4.17
C HIS A 197 -22.36 34.24 -3.38
N MET A 198 -22.27 34.15 -2.05
CA MET A 198 -23.44 34.28 -1.16
C MET A 198 -23.45 35.64 -0.39
N PRO A 199 -24.63 36.19 -0.05
CA PRO A 199 -24.77 37.56 0.49
C PRO A 199 -24.13 37.85 1.87
N ARG A 200 -23.74 36.82 2.62
CA ARG A 200 -23.26 36.95 4.01
C ARG A 200 -21.91 36.31 4.30
N GLU A 201 -21.56 35.24 3.59
CA GLU A 201 -20.33 34.46 3.78
C GLU A 201 -19.90 33.98 2.40
N ASN A 202 -18.62 34.16 2.03
CA ASN A 202 -18.14 33.78 0.72
C ASN A 202 -17.86 32.26 0.68
N GLY A 203 -18.10 31.58 -0.44
CA GLY A 203 -17.73 30.17 -0.61
C GLY A 203 -16.24 29.92 -0.35
N HIS A 204 -15.38 30.89 -0.66
CA HIS A 204 -13.94 30.85 -0.36
C HIS A 204 -13.66 30.79 1.17
N ASP A 205 -14.47 31.46 2.00
CA ASP A 205 -14.32 31.42 3.46
C ASP A 205 -14.74 30.04 4.01
N ILE A 206 -15.80 29.46 3.45
CA ILE A 206 -16.35 28.17 3.88
C ILE A 206 -15.36 27.04 3.56
N ILE A 207 -14.78 27.01 2.35
CA ILE A 207 -13.78 26.00 2.02
C ILE A 207 -12.52 26.15 2.89
N GLY A 208 -12.07 27.38 3.15
CA GLY A 208 -10.93 27.63 4.03
C GLY A 208 -11.15 27.07 5.44
N ARG A 209 -12.37 27.22 5.98
CA ARG A 209 -12.77 26.64 7.27
C ARG A 209 -12.80 25.10 7.22
N LEU A 210 -13.32 24.50 6.15
CA LEU A 210 -13.34 23.04 5.99
C LEU A 210 -11.94 22.44 5.90
N LYS A 211 -11.04 23.08 5.14
CA LYS A 211 -9.67 22.58 4.94
C LYS A 211 -8.76 22.82 6.14
N ALA A 212 -9.09 23.77 7.03
CA ALA A 212 -8.36 24.02 8.27
C ALA A 212 -8.65 23.00 9.38
N ASP A 213 -9.76 22.26 9.30
CA ASP A 213 -10.14 21.25 10.30
C ASP A 213 -9.79 19.84 9.82
N GLU A 214 -8.98 19.10 10.59
CA GLU A 214 -8.56 17.73 10.27
C GLU A 214 -9.76 16.78 10.07
N ARG A 215 -10.91 17.07 10.69
CA ARG A 215 -12.14 16.29 10.55
C ARG A 215 -12.78 16.43 9.18
N TYR A 216 -12.57 17.53 8.47
CA TYR A 216 -13.28 17.85 7.22
C TYR A 216 -12.36 18.04 6.01
N VAL A 217 -11.03 18.11 6.23
CA VAL A 217 -10.04 18.40 5.18
C VAL A 217 -10.11 17.45 3.98
N HIS A 218 -10.51 16.20 4.21
CA HIS A 218 -10.61 15.14 3.19
C HIS A 218 -11.88 15.23 2.32
N ILE A 219 -12.88 16.03 2.73
CA ILE A 219 -14.15 16.15 2.00
C ILE A 219 -13.92 16.92 0.70
N PRO A 220 -14.26 16.37 -0.47
CA PRO A 220 -14.16 17.10 -1.73
C PRO A 220 -15.19 18.24 -1.79
N VAL A 221 -14.76 19.40 -2.29
CA VAL A 221 -15.60 20.59 -2.45
C VAL A 221 -15.56 21.02 -3.90
N VAL A 222 -16.74 21.12 -4.52
CA VAL A 222 -16.91 21.59 -5.90
C VAL A 222 -17.62 22.92 -5.85
N PHE A 223 -17.03 23.93 -6.48
CA PHE A 223 -17.63 25.24 -6.53
C PHE A 223 -18.70 25.34 -7.61
N MET A 224 -19.81 26.01 -7.31
CA MET A 224 -20.81 26.42 -8.28
C MET A 224 -20.67 27.93 -8.48
N THR A 225 -20.40 28.39 -9.71
CA THR A 225 -20.07 29.81 -9.96
C THR A 225 -20.73 30.36 -11.22
N HIS A 226 -20.98 31.66 -11.24
CA HIS A 226 -21.32 32.43 -12.45
C HIS A 226 -20.08 33.02 -13.15
N ASP A 227 -18.94 33.05 -12.46
CA ASP A 227 -17.70 33.63 -12.96
C ASP A 227 -16.96 32.61 -13.83
N ASN A 228 -16.73 32.97 -15.10
CA ASN A 228 -15.87 32.24 -16.01
C ASN A 228 -14.45 32.82 -16.05
N GLU A 229 -14.07 33.61 -15.04
CA GLU A 229 -12.74 34.20 -14.95
C GLU A 229 -11.75 33.18 -14.41
N LEU A 230 -10.73 32.85 -15.22
CA LEU A 230 -9.66 31.92 -14.88
C LEU A 230 -8.97 32.25 -13.54
N SER A 231 -8.87 33.54 -13.18
CA SER A 231 -8.29 33.98 -11.90
C SER A 231 -9.07 33.48 -10.69
N THR A 232 -10.39 33.42 -10.77
CA THR A 232 -11.27 32.98 -9.68
C THR A 232 -11.21 31.46 -9.52
N GLU A 233 -11.17 30.72 -10.62
CA GLU A 233 -11.01 29.26 -10.61
C GLU A 233 -9.64 28.85 -10.04
N LEU A 234 -8.56 29.49 -10.50
CA LEU A 234 -7.21 29.23 -9.99
C LEU A 234 -7.08 29.51 -8.48
N GLN A 235 -7.82 30.51 -7.98
CA GLN A 235 -7.85 30.80 -6.56
C GLN A 235 -8.58 29.70 -5.77
N GLY A 236 -9.76 29.26 -6.23
CA GLY A 236 -10.48 28.20 -5.53
C GLY A 236 -9.77 26.85 -5.55
N PHE A 237 -9.04 26.50 -6.62
CA PHE A 237 -8.17 25.31 -6.61
C PHE A 237 -7.05 25.40 -5.56
N LYS A 238 -6.43 26.58 -5.39
CA LYS A 238 -5.41 26.80 -4.35
C LYS A 238 -5.96 26.66 -2.93
N GLU A 239 -7.23 26.97 -2.75
CA GLU A 239 -7.94 26.83 -1.47
C GLU A 239 -8.43 25.40 -1.21
N GLY A 240 -8.26 24.49 -2.18
CA GLY A 240 -8.55 23.07 -2.04
C GLY A 240 -9.88 22.62 -2.65
N ALA A 241 -10.48 23.42 -3.53
CA ALA A 241 -11.61 22.96 -4.34
C ALA A 241 -11.12 21.93 -5.36
N VAL A 242 -11.95 20.94 -5.64
CA VAL A 242 -11.58 19.80 -6.50
C VAL A 242 -12.04 19.98 -7.94
N ASP A 243 -13.09 20.79 -8.15
CA ASP A 243 -13.63 21.12 -9.47
C ASP A 243 -14.58 22.34 -9.39
N PHE A 244 -15.01 22.83 -10.55
CA PHE A 244 -15.97 23.93 -10.70
C PHE A 244 -17.12 23.54 -11.62
N ILE A 245 -18.31 24.05 -11.34
CA ILE A 245 -19.51 23.89 -12.16
C ILE A 245 -20.08 25.27 -12.45
N THR A 246 -20.08 25.63 -13.73
CA THR A 246 -20.63 26.90 -14.20
C THR A 246 -22.15 26.91 -14.13
N LYS A 247 -22.72 28.02 -13.66
CA LYS A 247 -24.15 28.31 -13.68
C LYS A 247 -24.52 29.03 -14.99
N PRO A 248 -25.66 28.72 -15.65
CA PRO A 248 -26.73 27.84 -15.19
C PRO A 248 -26.35 26.35 -15.24
N LEU A 249 -26.77 25.60 -14.22
CA LEU A 249 -26.42 24.18 -14.07
C LEU A 249 -27.02 23.34 -15.20
N ASN A 250 -26.17 22.63 -15.92
CA ASN A 250 -26.61 21.62 -16.89
C ASN A 250 -26.74 20.26 -16.19
N PRO A 251 -27.92 19.61 -16.18
CA PRO A 251 -28.14 18.34 -15.50
C PRO A 251 -27.16 17.22 -15.88
N ALA A 252 -26.90 17.03 -17.18
CA ALA A 252 -26.03 15.97 -17.66
C ALA A 252 -24.57 16.21 -17.24
N LEU A 253 -24.11 17.46 -17.35
CA LEU A 253 -22.75 17.84 -16.94
C LEU A 253 -22.56 17.74 -15.41
N LEU A 254 -23.57 18.16 -14.64
CA LEU A 254 -23.59 18.07 -13.18
C LEU A 254 -23.47 16.61 -12.72
N MET A 255 -24.30 15.71 -13.26
CA MET A 255 -24.23 14.28 -12.96
C MET A 255 -22.87 13.69 -13.33
N ALA A 256 -22.39 13.93 -14.56
CA ALA A 256 -21.13 13.36 -15.03
C ALA A 256 -19.94 13.77 -14.14
N ARG A 257 -19.83 15.06 -13.81
CA ARG A 257 -18.76 15.57 -12.93
C ARG A 257 -18.83 15.00 -11.52
N ILE A 258 -20.02 14.95 -10.94
CA ILE A 258 -20.21 14.45 -9.58
C ILE A 258 -19.91 12.96 -9.48
N ASN A 259 -20.41 12.15 -10.43
CA ASN A 259 -20.12 10.71 -10.46
C ASN A 259 -18.61 10.48 -10.51
N ARG A 260 -17.91 11.16 -11.42
CA ARG A 260 -16.46 11.04 -11.59
C ARG A 260 -15.70 11.39 -10.31
N ILE A 261 -16.05 12.49 -9.66
CA ILE A 261 -15.39 12.93 -8.42
C ILE A 261 -15.64 11.94 -7.28
N LEU A 262 -16.90 11.51 -7.09
CA LEU A 262 -17.23 10.56 -6.02
C LEU A 262 -16.56 9.21 -6.25
N ASP A 263 -16.55 8.69 -7.49
CA ASP A 263 -15.88 7.44 -7.82
C ASP A 263 -14.38 7.52 -7.56
N LEU A 264 -13.73 8.61 -7.98
CA LEU A 264 -12.29 8.84 -7.72
C LEU A 264 -11.98 8.85 -6.22
N TYR A 265 -12.73 9.62 -5.44
CA TYR A 265 -12.51 9.74 -3.99
C TYR A 265 -12.84 8.44 -3.24
N TYR A 266 -13.87 7.72 -3.69
CA TYR A 266 -14.22 6.40 -3.16
C TYR A 266 -13.11 5.39 -3.42
N LEU A 267 -12.66 5.27 -4.67
CA LEU A 267 -11.58 4.36 -5.06
C LEU A 267 -10.28 4.69 -4.35
N GLN A 268 -9.92 5.96 -4.24
CA GLN A 268 -8.73 6.40 -3.52
C GLN A 268 -8.78 6.00 -2.04
N SER A 269 -9.92 6.22 -1.38
CA SER A 269 -10.11 5.85 0.02
C SER A 269 -10.02 4.34 0.23
N ARG A 270 -10.64 3.55 -0.67
CA ARG A 270 -10.59 2.09 -0.64
C ARG A 270 -9.19 1.55 -0.88
N LEU A 271 -8.44 2.13 -1.82
CA LEU A 271 -7.05 1.76 -2.07
C LEU A 271 -6.15 2.05 -0.86
N GLN A 272 -6.34 3.20 -0.21
CA GLN A 272 -5.60 3.54 1.01
C GLN A 272 -5.87 2.55 2.15
N GLU A 273 -7.14 2.19 2.36
CA GLU A 273 -7.53 1.17 3.34
C GLU A 273 -6.87 -0.19 3.02
N GLU A 274 -6.92 -0.61 1.75
CA GLU A 274 -6.30 -1.87 1.32
C GLU A 274 -4.78 -1.88 1.51
N ILE A 275 -4.10 -0.77 1.19
CA ILE A 275 -2.66 -0.61 1.42
C ILE A 275 -2.34 -0.74 2.91
N GLN A 276 -3.13 -0.10 3.78
CA GLN A 276 -2.91 -0.18 5.23
C GLN A 276 -3.07 -1.62 5.75
N ILE A 277 -4.15 -2.30 5.33
CA ILE A 277 -4.41 -3.70 5.70
C ILE A 277 -3.26 -4.60 5.23
N LYS A 278 -2.84 -4.48 3.96
CA LYS A 278 -1.75 -5.29 3.40
C LYS A 278 -0.42 -5.00 4.06
N THR A 279 -0.12 -3.73 4.36
CA THR A 279 1.11 -3.34 5.07
C THR A 279 1.17 -3.99 6.44
N GLN A 280 0.08 -3.94 7.21
CA GLN A 280 0.02 -4.58 8.52
C GLN A 280 0.19 -6.10 8.44
N ALA A 281 -0.42 -6.74 7.44
CA ALA A 281 -0.28 -8.18 7.21
C ALA A 281 1.17 -8.58 6.85
N ILE A 282 1.86 -7.76 6.03
CA ILE A 282 3.27 -7.97 5.69
C ILE A 282 4.14 -7.86 6.94
N LEU A 283 3.92 -6.85 7.79
CA LEU A 283 4.71 -6.66 9.01
C LEU A 283 4.58 -7.84 9.97
N GLU A 284 3.34 -8.32 10.19
CA GLU A 284 3.13 -9.49 11.06
C GLU A 284 3.74 -10.76 10.47
N LYS A 285 3.63 -10.97 9.15
CA LYS A 285 4.24 -12.11 8.49
C LYS A 285 5.78 -12.07 8.56
N THR A 286 6.38 -10.90 8.38
CA THR A 286 7.83 -10.70 8.54
C THR A 286 8.25 -11.02 9.97
N ARG A 287 7.52 -10.53 10.98
CA ARG A 287 7.79 -10.83 12.39
C ARG A 287 7.73 -12.32 12.68
N GLN A 288 6.71 -13.01 12.18
CA GLN A 288 6.57 -14.46 12.34
C GLN A 288 7.72 -15.21 11.66
N MET A 289 8.14 -14.78 10.47
CA MET A 289 9.27 -15.38 9.76
C MET A 289 10.58 -15.21 10.52
N THR A 290 10.84 -14.05 11.12
CA THR A 290 12.01 -13.81 11.97
C THR A 290 12.01 -14.72 13.20
N ILE A 291 10.88 -14.80 13.91
CA ILE A 291 10.76 -15.69 15.09
C ILE A 291 10.96 -17.15 14.69
N MET A 292 10.36 -17.59 13.58
CA MET A 292 10.51 -18.95 13.09
C MET A 292 11.96 -19.25 12.71
N PHE A 293 12.64 -18.31 12.06
CA PHE A 293 14.06 -18.45 11.73
C PHE A 293 14.92 -18.60 12.98
N GLU A 294 14.74 -17.74 13.98
CA GLU A 294 15.47 -17.85 15.26
C GLU A 294 15.22 -19.19 15.95
N GLN A 295 13.98 -19.67 15.98
CA GLN A 295 13.63 -20.96 16.56
C GLN A 295 14.27 -22.14 15.81
N ILE A 296 14.32 -22.09 14.48
CA ILE A 296 14.96 -23.13 13.65
C ILE A 296 16.47 -23.15 13.91
N ILE A 297 17.13 -21.99 13.90
CA ILE A 297 18.57 -21.89 14.15
C ILE A 297 18.90 -22.40 15.57
N GLN A 298 18.11 -22.02 16.57
CA GLN A 298 18.29 -22.52 17.93
C GLN A 298 18.06 -24.05 18.02
N ALA A 299 17.06 -24.59 17.31
CA ALA A 299 16.82 -26.02 17.28
C ALA A 299 17.98 -26.78 16.63
N LEU A 300 18.60 -26.23 15.57
CA LEU A 300 19.81 -26.78 14.97
C LEU A 300 20.97 -26.77 15.98
N ALA A 301 21.21 -25.64 16.65
CA ALA A 301 22.23 -25.51 17.68
C ALA A 301 22.05 -26.55 18.80
N ASN A 302 20.84 -26.66 19.33
CA ASN A 302 20.50 -27.65 20.36
C ASN A 302 20.68 -29.09 19.87
N THR A 303 20.50 -29.35 18.58
CA THR A 303 20.71 -30.68 17.98
C THR A 303 22.20 -31.03 17.92
N ILE A 304 23.06 -30.06 17.61
CA ILE A 304 24.52 -30.21 17.67
C ILE A 304 24.94 -30.55 19.11
N ASP A 305 24.50 -29.72 20.06
CA ASP A 305 24.79 -29.87 21.50
C ASP A 305 24.25 -31.18 22.08
N ALA A 306 23.19 -31.76 21.49
CA ALA A 306 22.66 -33.06 21.93
C ALA A 306 23.49 -34.25 21.42
N LYS A 307 24.20 -34.09 20.29
CA LYS A 307 25.04 -35.13 19.70
C LYS A 307 26.36 -35.30 20.46
N ASP A 308 26.89 -34.20 20.99
CA ASP A 308 28.07 -34.16 21.84
C ASP A 308 27.63 -34.03 23.31
N LYS A 309 27.77 -35.11 24.10
CA LYS A 309 27.28 -35.18 25.48
C LYS A 309 27.84 -34.10 26.42
N TYR A 310 28.89 -33.39 26.00
CA TYR A 310 29.63 -32.45 26.85
C TYR A 310 29.38 -30.99 26.51
N THR A 311 28.63 -30.68 25.45
CA THR A 311 28.48 -29.30 24.95
C THR A 311 27.09 -28.71 25.19
N LYS A 312 26.29 -29.22 26.13
CA LYS A 312 24.96 -28.65 26.39
C LYS A 312 25.03 -27.15 26.74
N GLY A 313 24.44 -26.31 25.88
CA GLY A 313 24.41 -24.85 26.03
C GLY A 313 25.73 -24.16 25.69
N HIS A 314 26.71 -24.90 25.16
CA HIS A 314 28.00 -24.37 24.72
C HIS A 314 27.83 -23.38 23.57
N SER A 315 27.10 -23.80 22.54
CA SER A 315 26.87 -22.99 21.34
C SER A 315 26.22 -21.63 21.69
N ASP A 316 25.31 -21.61 22.67
CA ASP A 316 24.71 -20.38 23.20
C ASP A 316 25.70 -19.48 23.93
N ARG A 317 26.57 -20.05 24.78
CA ARG A 317 27.58 -19.27 25.52
C ARG A 317 28.63 -18.69 24.59
N VAL A 318 29.15 -19.47 23.64
CA VAL A 318 30.09 -19.00 22.62
C VAL A 318 29.46 -17.88 21.78
N SER A 319 28.19 -18.01 21.39
CA SER A 319 27.46 -16.96 20.69
C SER A 319 27.36 -15.68 21.51
N LYS A 320 27.02 -15.78 22.81
CA LYS A 320 26.96 -14.63 23.72
C LYS A 320 28.31 -13.94 23.86
N TYR A 321 29.39 -14.68 24.12
CA TYR A 321 30.74 -14.10 24.25
C TYR A 321 31.20 -13.44 22.95
N SER A 322 30.93 -14.07 21.80
CA SER A 322 31.23 -13.50 20.49
C SER A 322 30.52 -12.15 20.29
N VAL A 323 29.23 -12.07 20.62
CA VAL A 323 28.45 -10.82 20.54
C VAL A 323 28.99 -9.75 21.49
N LEU A 324 29.42 -10.12 22.71
CA LEU A 324 30.04 -9.18 23.65
C LEU A 324 31.36 -8.60 23.10
N ILE A 325 32.22 -9.47 22.55
CA ILE A 325 33.47 -9.05 21.90
C ILE A 325 33.16 -8.12 20.72
N GLY A 326 32.25 -8.51 19.83
CA GLY A 326 31.85 -7.69 18.68
C GLY A 326 31.27 -6.33 19.07
N LYS A 327 30.49 -6.28 20.15
CA LYS A 327 29.92 -5.04 20.68
C LYS A 327 31.01 -4.09 21.18
N GLN A 328 32.00 -4.61 21.91
CA GLN A 328 33.14 -3.81 22.38
C GLN A 328 34.04 -3.34 21.23
N MET A 329 34.08 -4.11 20.12
CA MET A 329 34.75 -3.72 18.87
C MET A 329 33.94 -2.73 18.01
N GLY A 330 32.72 -2.36 18.41
CA GLY A 330 31.90 -1.35 17.72
C GLY A 330 31.08 -1.88 16.53
N TYR A 331 30.76 -3.18 16.50
CA TYR A 331 29.90 -3.76 15.47
C TYR A 331 28.48 -3.16 15.50
N THR A 332 27.90 -2.98 14.31
CA THR A 332 26.49 -2.60 14.15
C THR A 332 25.56 -3.75 14.56
N GLU A 333 24.29 -3.46 14.85
CA GLU A 333 23.27 -4.47 15.18
C GLU A 333 23.19 -5.61 14.15
N MET A 334 23.32 -5.28 12.86
CA MET A 334 23.30 -6.27 11.77
C MET A 334 24.54 -7.16 11.77
N GLN A 335 25.72 -6.60 12.05
CA GLN A 335 26.96 -7.39 12.19
C GLN A 335 26.93 -8.28 13.42
N LEU A 336 26.39 -7.78 14.54
CA LEU A 336 26.19 -8.57 15.77
C LEU A 336 25.24 -9.74 15.53
N LEU A 337 24.16 -9.53 14.75
CA LEU A 337 23.22 -10.59 14.38
C LEU A 337 23.89 -11.68 13.55
N HIS A 338 24.72 -11.31 12.57
CA HIS A 338 25.49 -12.29 11.79
C HIS A 338 26.49 -13.06 12.65
N LEU A 339 27.23 -12.36 13.49
CA LEU A 339 28.19 -12.96 14.43
C LEU A 339 27.49 -13.92 15.39
N LYS A 340 26.33 -13.54 15.93
CA LYS A 340 25.50 -14.38 16.79
C LYS A 340 25.20 -15.72 16.12
N TYR A 341 24.68 -15.71 14.90
CA TYR A 341 24.28 -16.94 14.20
C TYR A 341 25.48 -17.77 13.71
N ALA A 342 26.56 -17.12 13.25
CA ALA A 342 27.79 -17.83 12.88
C ALA A 342 28.41 -18.53 14.08
N ALA A 343 28.50 -17.85 15.23
CA ALA A 343 28.99 -18.43 16.47
C ALA A 343 28.07 -19.54 17.01
N LEU A 344 26.75 -19.40 16.86
CA LEU A 344 25.80 -20.41 17.33
C LEU A 344 25.87 -21.71 16.50
N LEU A 345 26.32 -21.65 15.25
CA LEU A 345 26.41 -22.80 14.33
C LEU A 345 27.84 -23.20 13.98
N HIS A 346 28.86 -22.63 14.64
CA HIS A 346 30.27 -22.89 14.32
C HIS A 346 30.60 -24.40 14.31
N ASP A 347 29.96 -25.14 15.21
CA ASP A 347 30.16 -26.57 15.46
C ASP A 347 29.21 -27.50 14.69
N ILE A 348 28.38 -26.99 13.75
CA ILE A 348 27.35 -27.80 13.04
C ILE A 348 27.94 -29.02 12.34
N GLY A 349 29.20 -28.95 11.92
CA GLY A 349 29.90 -30.06 11.29
C GLY A 349 30.15 -31.27 12.19
N LYS A 350 30.03 -31.14 13.53
CA LYS A 350 30.07 -32.29 14.46
C LYS A 350 29.02 -33.35 14.12
N ILE A 351 27.96 -33.00 13.39
CA ILE A 351 26.99 -33.96 12.86
C ILE A 351 27.61 -35.00 11.93
N GLY A 352 28.71 -34.69 11.25
CA GLY A 352 29.44 -35.62 10.39
C GLY A 352 30.43 -36.52 11.12
N ILE A 353 30.68 -36.30 12.42
CA ILE A 353 31.64 -37.07 13.21
C ILE A 353 30.97 -38.34 13.78
N PRO A 354 31.63 -39.50 13.73
CA PRO A 354 31.11 -40.75 14.32
C PRO A 354 30.90 -40.66 15.84
N ASP A 355 29.80 -41.22 16.32
CA ASP A 355 29.41 -41.19 17.74
C ASP A 355 30.46 -41.81 18.67
N GLU A 356 31.14 -42.86 18.20
CA GLU A 356 32.20 -43.56 18.94
C GLU A 356 33.43 -42.68 19.21
N ILE A 357 33.68 -41.69 18.34
CA ILE A 357 34.80 -40.75 18.45
C ILE A 357 34.38 -39.55 19.30
N ILE A 358 33.27 -38.88 18.94
CA ILE A 358 32.87 -37.63 19.62
C ILE A 358 32.44 -37.87 21.08
N ASN A 359 31.91 -39.05 21.41
CA ASN A 359 31.48 -39.40 22.77
C ASN A 359 32.45 -40.36 23.50
N LYS A 360 33.71 -40.44 23.08
CA LYS A 360 34.71 -41.34 23.69
C LYS A 360 35.02 -40.94 25.14
N ASN A 361 34.91 -41.90 26.06
CA ASN A 361 35.30 -41.72 27.47
C ASN A 361 36.82 -41.92 27.64
N GLY A 362 37.63 -40.94 27.24
CA GLY A 362 39.09 -40.97 27.34
C GLY A 362 39.77 -40.08 26.30
N PRO A 363 41.11 -40.01 26.28
CA PRO A 363 41.83 -39.27 25.26
C PRO A 363 41.61 -39.91 23.87
N LEU A 364 41.53 -39.04 22.85
CA LEU A 364 41.52 -39.45 21.44
C LEU A 364 42.92 -39.91 21.02
N THR A 365 43.00 -40.88 20.10
CA THR A 365 44.25 -41.15 19.38
C THR A 365 44.49 -40.07 18.33
N ASP A 366 45.71 -40.01 17.80
CA ASP A 366 46.04 -39.03 16.75
C ASP A 366 45.13 -39.22 15.52
N GLU A 367 44.84 -40.46 15.13
CA GLU A 367 43.95 -40.77 14.00
C GLU A 367 42.50 -40.36 14.27
N GLU A 368 42.00 -40.57 15.50
CA GLU A 368 40.66 -40.12 15.91
C GLU A 368 40.58 -38.59 15.95
N PHE A 369 41.65 -37.92 16.37
CA PHE A 369 41.72 -36.48 16.40
C PHE A 369 41.74 -35.88 14.98
N GLU A 370 42.44 -36.50 14.03
CA GLU A 370 42.36 -36.10 12.61
C GLU A 370 40.94 -36.21 12.05
N VAL A 371 40.14 -37.19 12.49
CA VAL A 371 38.71 -37.25 12.13
C VAL A 371 37.95 -36.08 12.73
N VAL A 372 38.18 -35.74 14.01
CA VAL A 372 37.52 -34.58 14.65
C VAL A 372 37.86 -33.28 13.93
N LYS A 373 39.10 -33.09 13.47
CA LYS A 373 39.53 -31.90 12.71
C LYS A 373 38.79 -31.69 11.38
N THR A 374 38.00 -32.66 10.91
CA THR A 374 37.18 -32.50 9.70
C THR A 374 35.89 -31.70 9.93
N HIS A 375 35.45 -31.53 11.18
CA HIS A 375 34.17 -30.88 11.46
C HIS A 375 34.08 -29.41 10.99
N PRO A 376 35.14 -28.57 10.98
CA PRO A 376 35.03 -27.21 10.45
C PRO A 376 34.72 -27.23 8.95
N VAL A 377 35.37 -28.14 8.20
CA VAL A 377 35.15 -28.32 6.76
C VAL A 377 33.72 -28.78 6.48
N ILE A 378 33.25 -29.80 7.20
CA ILE A 378 31.87 -30.29 7.09
C ILE A 378 30.88 -29.17 7.45
N GLY A 379 31.18 -28.39 8.50
CA GLY A 379 30.34 -27.30 8.96
C GLY A 379 30.22 -26.18 7.92
N GLY A 380 31.35 -25.74 7.37
CA GLY A 380 31.39 -24.81 6.24
C GLY A 380 30.57 -25.35 5.06
N ASP A 381 30.78 -26.60 4.67
CA ASP A 381 30.04 -27.21 3.55
C ASP A 381 28.53 -27.26 3.75
N ILE A 382 28.06 -27.45 4.98
CA ILE A 382 26.63 -27.39 5.33
C ILE A 382 26.13 -25.94 5.20
N LEU A 383 26.87 -24.97 5.74
CA LEU A 383 26.42 -23.58 5.88
C LEU A 383 26.62 -22.74 4.62
N LYS A 384 27.45 -23.16 3.65
CA LYS A 384 27.74 -22.38 2.42
C LYS A 384 26.52 -22.01 1.59
N THR A 385 25.40 -22.71 1.79
CA THR A 385 24.13 -22.44 1.09
C THR A 385 23.33 -21.30 1.72
N ILE A 386 23.65 -20.91 2.96
CA ILE A 386 23.00 -19.85 3.69
C ILE A 386 23.67 -18.52 3.34
N THR A 387 23.03 -17.73 2.47
CA THR A 387 23.57 -16.43 2.01
C THR A 387 23.01 -15.24 2.81
N SER A 388 21.95 -15.45 3.60
CA SER A 388 21.31 -14.39 4.39
C SER A 388 22.08 -14.01 5.65
N VAL A 389 23.01 -14.86 6.08
CA VAL A 389 23.91 -14.59 7.22
C VAL A 389 25.31 -14.44 6.67
N LYS A 390 25.84 -13.23 6.72
CA LYS A 390 27.18 -12.95 6.19
C LYS A 390 28.25 -13.70 6.99
N ASP A 391 29.25 -14.24 6.30
CA ASP A 391 30.44 -14.89 6.86
C ASP A 391 30.12 -16.13 7.75
N ILE A 392 28.90 -16.69 7.64
CA ILE A 392 28.49 -17.90 8.38
C ILE A 392 29.31 -19.13 8.00
N TYR A 393 29.66 -19.24 6.72
CA TYR A 393 30.58 -20.25 6.20
C TYR A 393 31.95 -20.13 6.89
N ASP A 394 32.51 -18.93 6.90
CA ASP A 394 33.85 -18.67 7.44
C ASP A 394 33.91 -18.93 8.95
N GLY A 395 32.85 -18.58 9.67
CA GLY A 395 32.74 -18.85 11.10
C GLY A 395 32.81 -20.34 11.43
N ALA A 396 32.17 -21.21 10.65
CA ALA A 396 32.29 -22.65 10.85
C ALA A 396 33.59 -23.23 10.28
N MET A 397 34.05 -22.77 9.12
CA MET A 397 35.21 -23.32 8.42
C MET A 397 36.54 -23.04 9.16
N TYR A 398 36.69 -21.85 9.74
CA TYR A 398 38.00 -21.36 10.20
C TYR A 398 38.09 -21.07 11.70
N HIS A 399 37.08 -21.38 12.52
CA HIS A 399 37.12 -21.07 13.96
C HIS A 399 38.19 -21.83 14.76
N HIS A 400 38.82 -22.85 14.17
CA HIS A 400 39.98 -23.55 14.75
C HIS A 400 41.32 -23.15 14.12
N GLU A 401 41.35 -22.14 13.26
CA GLU A 401 42.59 -21.51 12.85
C GLU A 401 43.21 -20.72 14.00
N HIS A 402 44.53 -20.79 14.12
CA HIS A 402 45.29 -20.08 15.13
C HIS A 402 46.05 -18.92 14.48
N TYR A 403 46.20 -17.82 15.21
CA TYR A 403 46.84 -16.61 14.68
C TYR A 403 48.26 -16.84 14.12
N ASP A 404 49.02 -17.79 14.66
CA ASP A 404 50.36 -18.18 14.20
C ASP A 404 50.38 -19.22 13.04
N GLY A 405 49.20 -19.71 12.63
CA GLY A 405 49.02 -20.74 11.60
C GLY A 405 49.31 -22.16 12.07
N SER A 406 49.31 -22.41 13.40
CA SER A 406 49.36 -23.76 13.97
C SER A 406 47.99 -24.46 14.00
N GLY A 407 46.93 -23.75 13.64
CA GLY A 407 45.56 -24.23 13.62
C GLY A 407 45.22 -25.06 12.38
N TYR A 408 43.92 -25.32 12.20
CA TYR A 408 43.37 -26.13 11.11
C TYR A 408 42.02 -25.54 10.66
N PRO A 409 41.52 -25.83 9.45
CA PRO A 409 41.98 -26.86 8.48
C PRO A 409 43.09 -26.46 7.50
N GLU A 410 43.33 -25.17 7.25
CA GLU A 410 44.22 -24.67 6.20
C GLU A 410 45.54 -24.09 6.74
N GLY A 411 45.62 -23.79 8.03
CA GLY A 411 46.82 -23.22 8.65
C GLY A 411 47.02 -21.74 8.31
N LEU A 412 45.91 -21.01 8.16
CA LEU A 412 45.88 -19.58 7.84
C LEU A 412 46.59 -18.75 8.93
N ARG A 413 47.21 -17.63 8.54
CA ARG A 413 48.01 -16.81 9.47
C ARG A 413 47.48 -15.40 9.65
N GLY A 414 47.46 -14.95 10.90
CA GLY A 414 47.20 -13.56 11.26
C GLY A 414 45.84 -13.04 10.78
N LYS A 415 45.87 -12.14 9.78
CA LYS A 415 44.67 -11.51 9.22
C LYS A 415 44.12 -12.22 7.97
N GLU A 416 44.76 -13.30 7.53
CA GLU A 416 44.20 -14.19 6.50
C GLU A 416 43.01 -14.97 7.04
N ILE A 417 42.98 -15.22 8.36
CA ILE A 417 41.84 -15.81 9.05
C ILE A 417 40.70 -14.77 9.08
N PRO A 418 39.48 -15.11 8.62
CA PRO A 418 38.34 -14.23 8.69
C PRO A 418 38.09 -13.69 10.11
N GLU A 419 37.73 -12.42 10.23
CA GLU A 419 37.55 -11.78 11.54
C GLU A 419 36.50 -12.48 12.40
N ILE A 420 35.40 -12.92 11.80
CA ILE A 420 34.34 -13.67 12.47
C ILE A 420 34.87 -14.95 13.13
N ALA A 421 35.75 -15.69 12.44
CA ALA A 421 36.37 -16.90 12.94
C ALA A 421 37.37 -16.61 14.08
N ARG A 422 38.13 -15.53 13.99
CA ARG A 422 39.04 -15.09 15.08
C ARG A 422 38.28 -14.70 16.35
N ILE A 423 37.10 -14.08 16.21
CA ILE A 423 36.22 -13.80 17.36
C ILE A 423 35.68 -15.09 17.97
N ILE A 424 35.15 -15.99 17.14
CA ILE A 424 34.59 -17.27 17.59
C ILE A 424 35.67 -18.11 18.28
N ASN A 425 36.90 -18.16 17.76
CA ASN A 425 38.01 -18.90 18.37
C ASN A 425 38.31 -18.46 19.81
N VAL A 426 38.32 -17.13 20.04
CA VAL A 426 38.52 -16.54 21.37
C VAL A 426 37.36 -16.90 22.30
N ALA A 427 36.12 -16.78 21.82
CA ALA A 427 34.91 -17.10 22.58
C ALA A 427 34.80 -18.58 22.94
N ASP A 428 35.05 -19.48 21.98
CA ASP A 428 35.07 -20.93 22.17
C ASP A 428 36.14 -21.35 23.16
N SER A 429 37.36 -20.81 23.02
CA SER A 429 38.45 -21.11 23.95
C SER A 429 38.16 -20.64 25.37
N TYR A 430 37.51 -19.48 25.53
CA TYR A 430 37.05 -19.03 26.84
C TYR A 430 36.01 -19.99 27.44
N ASP A 431 34.97 -20.35 26.67
CA ASP A 431 33.95 -21.30 27.14
C ASP A 431 34.54 -22.66 27.52
N ALA A 432 35.50 -23.13 26.72
CA ALA A 432 36.23 -24.38 26.95
C ALA A 432 37.02 -24.39 28.27
N MET A 433 37.50 -23.22 28.71
CA MET A 433 38.26 -23.07 29.94
C MET A 433 37.38 -22.85 31.18
N THR A 434 36.22 -22.23 31.01
CA THR A 434 35.28 -21.89 32.10
C THR A 434 34.21 -22.95 32.33
N SER A 435 33.93 -23.80 31.35
CA SER A 435 32.94 -24.89 31.46
C SER A 435 33.54 -26.19 32.02
N ARG A 436 32.73 -26.95 32.76
CA ARG A 436 33.11 -28.31 33.22
C ARG A 436 33.12 -29.30 32.05
N ARG A 437 34.20 -30.06 31.92
CA ARG A 437 34.34 -31.14 30.91
C ARG A 437 34.62 -32.47 31.59
N SER A 438 34.39 -33.59 30.90
CA SER A 438 34.58 -34.96 31.44
C SER A 438 35.93 -35.24 32.08
N TYR A 439 36.96 -34.52 31.65
CA TYR A 439 38.35 -34.72 32.06
C TYR A 439 38.91 -33.57 32.91
N ARG A 440 38.12 -32.51 33.19
CA ARG A 440 38.61 -31.29 33.86
C ARG A 440 37.50 -30.50 34.57
N GLU A 441 37.77 -30.13 35.81
CA GLU A 441 36.98 -29.13 36.55
C GLU A 441 37.19 -27.70 36.00
N GLU A 442 36.25 -26.80 36.30
CA GLU A 442 36.31 -25.39 35.91
C GLU A 442 37.57 -24.69 36.42
N LEU A 443 38.16 -23.81 35.61
CA LEU A 443 39.30 -23.00 36.00
C LEU A 443 38.86 -21.74 36.73
N SER A 444 39.68 -21.28 37.69
CA SER A 444 39.48 -19.97 38.29
C SER A 444 39.71 -18.88 37.24
N GLN A 445 38.98 -17.77 37.38
CA GLN A 445 39.06 -16.62 36.48
C GLN A 445 40.50 -16.14 36.26
N GLU A 446 41.34 -16.14 37.30
CA GLU A 446 42.75 -15.72 37.18
C GLU A 446 43.56 -16.68 36.29
N LYS A 447 43.27 -17.99 36.36
CA LYS A 447 43.93 -18.98 35.50
C LYS A 447 43.47 -18.84 34.06
N VAL A 448 42.16 -18.66 33.82
CA VAL A 448 41.61 -18.44 32.48
C VAL A 448 42.24 -17.21 31.84
N ARG A 449 42.26 -16.10 32.58
CA ARG A 449 42.89 -14.85 32.14
C ARG A 449 44.36 -15.04 31.78
N CYS A 450 45.12 -15.72 32.65
CA CYS A 450 46.55 -16.00 32.43
C CYS A 450 46.80 -16.86 31.18
N GLU A 451 45.97 -17.88 30.94
CA GLU A 451 46.09 -18.71 29.73
C GLU A 451 45.72 -17.92 28.47
N MET A 452 44.68 -17.09 28.52
CA MET A 452 44.32 -16.20 27.40
C MET A 452 45.43 -15.21 27.06
N GLU A 453 46.06 -14.62 28.07
CA GLU A 453 47.18 -13.70 27.90
C GLU A 453 48.40 -14.36 27.25
N LYS A 454 48.71 -15.62 27.63
CA LYS A 454 49.78 -16.41 26.98
C LYS A 454 49.45 -16.77 25.52
N GLY A 455 48.17 -16.92 25.20
CA GLY A 455 47.70 -17.27 23.86
C GLY A 455 47.72 -16.12 22.85
N LEU A 456 47.92 -14.86 23.29
CA LEU A 456 47.92 -13.69 22.41
C LEU A 456 49.04 -13.77 21.37
N GLY A 457 48.67 -13.62 20.09
CA GLY A 457 49.59 -13.69 18.96
C GLY A 457 50.03 -15.10 18.56
N VAL A 458 49.60 -16.12 19.31
CA VAL A 458 49.82 -17.54 19.01
C VAL A 458 48.49 -18.16 18.59
N GLN A 459 47.61 -18.42 19.56
CA GLN A 459 46.27 -18.92 19.30
C GLN A 459 45.32 -17.78 18.91
N PHE A 460 45.36 -16.68 19.67
CA PHE A 460 44.39 -15.59 19.58
C PHE A 460 44.93 -14.38 18.82
N ASP A 461 44.06 -13.69 18.08
CA ASP A 461 44.36 -12.35 17.59
C ASP A 461 44.67 -11.42 18.79
N PRO A 462 45.81 -10.71 18.81
CA PRO A 462 46.17 -9.82 19.92
C PRO A 462 45.12 -8.76 20.23
N ILE A 463 44.44 -8.21 19.22
CA ILE A 463 43.42 -7.17 19.39
C ILE A 463 42.16 -7.80 20.01
N ILE A 464 41.66 -8.89 19.41
CA ILE A 464 40.41 -9.52 19.83
C ILE A 464 40.57 -10.20 21.20
N GLY A 465 41.70 -10.87 21.44
CA GLY A 465 42.04 -11.45 22.73
C GLY A 465 42.16 -10.38 23.82
N SER A 466 42.72 -9.20 23.51
CA SER A 466 42.78 -8.09 24.48
C SER A 466 41.40 -7.55 24.86
N VAL A 467 40.46 -7.53 23.91
CA VAL A 467 39.05 -7.19 24.18
C VAL A 467 38.42 -8.20 25.14
N MET A 468 38.67 -9.49 24.93
CA MET A 468 38.14 -10.51 25.85
C MET A 468 38.78 -10.43 27.24
N LEU A 469 40.09 -10.15 27.34
CA LEU A 469 40.74 -9.92 28.63
C LEU A 469 40.10 -8.74 29.38
N GLN A 470 39.76 -7.65 28.67
CA GLN A 470 39.03 -6.54 29.27
C GLN A 470 37.64 -6.95 29.77
N ILE A 471 36.89 -7.74 28.98
CA ILE A 471 35.58 -8.26 29.40
C ILE A 471 35.71 -9.13 30.66
N ILE A 472 36.76 -9.95 30.75
CA ILE A 472 37.04 -10.78 31.93
C ILE A 472 37.38 -9.90 33.14
N ASP A 473 38.20 -8.87 32.95
CA ASP A 473 38.63 -7.95 34.02
C ASP A 473 37.44 -7.13 34.56
N ASP A 474 36.44 -6.84 33.73
CA ASP A 474 35.22 -6.14 34.11
C ASP A 474 34.18 -7.05 34.81
N ASP A 475 34.31 -8.38 34.71
CA ASP A 475 33.43 -9.37 35.38
C ASP A 475 33.90 -9.66 36.82
N PHE A 476 33.76 -8.67 37.72
CA PHE A 476 34.20 -8.75 39.12
C PHE A 476 33.54 -9.88 39.94
N GLY A 477 32.39 -10.39 39.50
CA GLY A 477 31.65 -11.46 40.18
C GLY A 477 31.94 -12.86 39.65
N PHE A 478 32.77 -12.98 38.61
CA PHE A 478 32.89 -14.19 37.78
C PHE A 478 31.51 -14.74 37.42
N THR A 479 30.58 -13.90 36.98
CA THR A 479 29.22 -14.35 36.62
C THR A 479 29.10 -14.74 35.16
N LEU A 480 30.09 -14.39 34.34
CA LEU A 480 30.05 -14.61 32.90
C LEU A 480 30.12 -16.10 32.51
N HIS A 481 30.60 -16.98 33.40
CA HIS A 481 30.70 -18.43 33.17
C HIS A 481 29.40 -19.20 33.43
N GLU A 482 28.40 -18.58 34.08
CA GLU A 482 27.07 -19.15 34.35
C GLU A 482 26.14 -18.98 33.14
#